data_AF-A0A1Z5K1W9-F1
#
_entry.id   AF-A0A1Z5K1W9-F1
#
_cell.length_a   1.000
_cell.length_b   1.000
_cell.length_c   1.000
_cell.angle_alpha   90.00
_cell.angle_beta   90.00
_cell.angle_gamma   90.00
#
_symmetry.space_group_name_H-M   'P 1'
#
loop_
_entity.id
_entity.type
_entity.pdbx_description
1 polymer ?
#
loop_
_entity_poly.entity_id
_entity_poly.type
_entity_poly.pdbx_seq_one_letter_code
_entity_poly.pdbx_strand_id
1 'polypeptide(L)'
;MDVLCNQDKNCLNNPGYKAYHTMVEAVVKRYMSSTKQEKMKLTKKIVKNMREQHNSRFLEKSIVNGKQVWMEVTEAKAREKVSHKIRKIADKLEGSHRSPSPDDTSMTSKESESEMKSSPHDTVLGALILKQKMLMSQTESSAFGIQDQQHLSDMYMSRDKDLLGLLSSVEREFLIEPFGVRYDSKDTVYNSLRSEYLDAMMAEPVPAGEWKD
;
A
#
# COMPACT_ATOMS: atom_id res chain seq x y z
N MET A 1 -13.05 -11.17 23.41
CA MET A 1 -13.95 -10.43 22.49
C MET A 1 -13.17 -10.05 21.26
N ASP A 2 -13.67 -10.28 20.05
CA ASP A 2 -12.88 -10.02 18.82
C ASP A 2 -13.01 -8.57 18.31
N VAL A 3 -11.94 -8.04 17.75
CA VAL A 3 -11.88 -6.70 17.14
C VAL A 3 -12.11 -6.81 15.65
N LEU A 4 -13.28 -6.36 15.19
CA LEU A 4 -13.60 -6.31 13.76
C LEU A 4 -13.01 -5.05 13.14
N CYS A 5 -12.03 -5.20 12.25
CA CYS A 5 -11.26 -4.08 11.70
C CYS A 5 -11.94 -3.35 10.53
N ASN A 6 -13.02 -3.91 9.98
CA ASN A 6 -13.78 -3.34 8.88
C ASN A 6 -14.62 -2.12 9.34
N GLN A 7 -14.95 -1.24 8.40
CA GLN A 7 -15.70 0.01 8.67
C GLN A 7 -17.22 -0.16 8.57
N ASP A 8 -17.73 -1.39 8.53
CA ASP A 8 -19.16 -1.64 8.38
C ASP A 8 -19.91 -1.20 9.64
N LYS A 9 -21.15 -0.71 9.48
CA LYS A 9 -21.99 -0.22 10.59
C LYS A 9 -22.13 -1.27 11.71
N ASN A 10 -22.22 -2.54 11.35
CA ASN A 10 -22.35 -3.65 12.31
C ASN A 10 -21.05 -3.89 13.11
N CYS A 11 -19.88 -3.54 12.55
CA CYS A 11 -18.59 -3.67 13.23
C CYS A 11 -18.40 -2.59 14.31
N LEU A 12 -18.97 -1.39 14.10
CA LEU A 12 -18.83 -0.27 15.03
C LEU A 12 -19.53 -0.53 16.38
N ASN A 13 -20.65 -1.26 16.37
CA ASN A 13 -21.37 -1.57 17.61
C ASN A 13 -20.79 -2.78 18.36
N ASN A 14 -19.80 -3.48 17.78
CA ASN A 14 -19.18 -4.64 18.40
C ASN A 14 -18.44 -4.24 19.71
N PRO A 15 -18.57 -5.01 20.79
CA PRO A 15 -17.96 -4.64 22.08
C PRO A 15 -16.42 -4.64 22.01
N GLY A 16 -15.81 -5.53 21.24
CA GLY A 16 -14.36 -5.54 21.00
C GLY A 16 -13.90 -4.29 20.25
N TYR A 17 -14.69 -3.81 19.27
CA TYR A 17 -14.41 -2.54 18.60
C TYR A 17 -14.48 -1.36 19.55
N LYS A 18 -15.49 -1.29 20.43
CA LYS A 18 -15.64 -0.19 21.40
C LYS A 18 -14.49 -0.13 22.41
N ALA A 19 -14.09 -1.29 22.97
CA ALA A 19 -12.95 -1.37 23.88
C ALA A 19 -11.65 -0.93 23.20
N TYR A 20 -11.40 -1.45 22.00
CA TYR A 20 -10.29 -1.05 21.15
C TYR A 20 -10.30 0.45 20.84
N HIS A 21 -11.46 1.01 20.49
CA HIS A 21 -11.62 2.42 20.18
C HIS A 21 -11.25 3.31 21.36
N THR A 22 -11.77 2.97 22.54
CA THR A 22 -11.51 3.70 23.79
C THR A 22 -10.01 3.71 24.13
N MET A 23 -9.35 2.57 23.97
CA MET A 23 -7.89 2.47 24.16
C MET A 23 -7.10 3.34 23.18
N VAL A 24 -7.53 3.38 21.92
CA VAL A 24 -6.90 4.23 20.91
C VAL A 24 -7.07 5.70 21.29
N GLU A 25 -8.29 6.15 21.61
CA GLU A 25 -8.60 7.53 22.00
C GLU A 25 -7.76 8.01 23.20
N ALA A 26 -7.58 7.17 24.21
CA ALA A 26 -6.73 7.47 25.37
C ALA A 26 -5.25 7.70 25.01
N VAL A 27 -4.78 7.12 23.89
CA VAL A 27 -3.37 7.17 23.47
C VAL A 27 -3.12 8.25 22.40
N VAL A 28 -4.14 8.71 21.67
CA VAL A 28 -3.96 9.63 20.52
C VAL A 28 -3.15 10.86 20.87
N LYS A 29 -3.51 11.57 21.95
CA LYS A 29 -2.81 12.80 22.36
C LYS A 29 -1.31 12.58 22.58
N ARG A 30 -0.96 11.49 23.26
CA ARG A 30 0.44 11.10 23.49
C ARG A 30 1.13 10.71 22.20
N TYR A 31 0.43 9.99 21.32
CA TYR A 31 0.98 9.56 20.03
C TYR A 31 1.38 10.74 19.14
N MET A 32 0.59 11.81 19.13
CA MET A 32 0.85 13.01 18.32
C MET A 32 2.17 13.69 18.72
N SER A 33 2.45 13.80 20.02
CA SER A 33 3.69 14.40 20.54
C SER A 33 4.87 13.42 20.65
N SER A 34 4.71 12.16 20.22
CA SER A 34 5.70 11.10 20.41
C SER A 34 6.70 11.00 19.25
N THR A 35 7.91 10.54 19.57
CA THR A 35 8.93 10.16 18.58
C THR A 35 8.54 8.92 17.77
N LYS A 36 9.23 8.64 16.66
CA LYS A 36 8.99 7.46 15.81
C LYS A 36 9.08 6.14 16.59
N GLN A 37 10.07 6.01 17.48
CA GLN A 37 10.25 4.81 18.30
C GLN A 37 9.12 4.65 19.33
N GLU A 38 8.67 5.74 19.94
CA GLU A 38 7.55 5.71 20.88
C GLU A 38 6.23 5.38 20.20
N LYS A 39 5.98 5.91 18.99
CA LYS A 39 4.82 5.56 18.17
C LYS A 39 4.75 4.05 17.91
N MET A 40 5.88 3.42 17.61
CA MET A 40 5.98 1.96 17.46
C MET A 40 5.68 1.21 18.78
N LYS A 41 6.19 1.70 19.92
CA LYS A 41 5.90 1.10 21.24
C LYS A 41 4.43 1.23 21.61
N LEU A 42 3.81 2.37 21.34
CA LEU A 42 2.38 2.62 21.63
C LEU A 42 1.47 1.69 20.83
N THR A 43 1.72 1.54 19.53
CA THR A 43 0.89 0.68 18.67
C THR A 43 1.05 -0.80 19.05
N LYS A 44 2.28 -1.25 19.34
CA LYS A 44 2.54 -2.60 19.87
C LYS A 44 1.82 -2.82 21.21
N LYS A 45 1.87 -1.85 22.12
CA LYS A 45 1.22 -1.93 23.44
C LYS A 45 -0.30 -2.10 23.32
N ILE A 46 -0.96 -1.35 22.42
CA ILE A 46 -2.41 -1.47 22.21
C ILE A 46 -2.78 -2.88 21.76
N VAL A 47 -2.09 -3.42 20.74
CA VAL A 47 -2.36 -4.78 20.24
C VAL A 47 -2.13 -5.83 21.32
N LYS A 48 -1.02 -5.71 22.06
CA LYS A 48 -0.68 -6.61 23.16
C LYS A 48 -1.75 -6.59 24.26
N ASN A 49 -2.12 -5.40 24.74
CA ASN A 49 -3.15 -5.25 25.76
C ASN A 49 -4.50 -5.82 25.32
N MET A 50 -4.91 -5.59 24.07
CA MET A 50 -6.15 -6.16 23.53
C MET A 50 -6.11 -7.71 23.57
N ARG A 51 -5.01 -8.31 23.10
CA ARG A 51 -4.83 -9.77 23.13
C ARG A 51 -4.78 -10.33 24.56
N GLU A 52 -4.04 -9.71 25.47
CA GLU A 52 -3.83 -10.24 26.82
C GLU A 52 -5.00 -9.98 27.77
N GLN A 53 -5.57 -8.77 27.76
CA GLN A 53 -6.61 -8.37 28.72
C GLN A 53 -8.01 -8.84 28.29
N HIS A 54 -8.26 -8.91 26.98
CA HIS A 54 -9.59 -9.20 26.43
C HIS A 54 -9.66 -10.52 25.66
N ASN A 55 -8.56 -11.28 25.62
CA ASN A 55 -8.38 -12.47 24.78
C ASN A 55 -8.91 -12.21 23.36
N SER A 56 -8.54 -11.07 22.78
CA SER A 56 -9.11 -10.59 21.52
C SER A 56 -8.28 -11.01 20.31
N ARG A 57 -8.95 -11.39 19.23
CA ARG A 57 -8.31 -11.47 17.90
C ARG A 57 -8.70 -10.26 17.07
N PHE A 58 -7.78 -9.83 16.21
CA PHE A 58 -8.08 -8.80 15.21
C PHE A 58 -8.55 -9.52 13.95
N LEU A 59 -9.77 -9.25 13.51
CA LEU A 59 -10.39 -9.93 12.38
C LEU A 59 -10.64 -8.95 11.23
N GLU A 60 -10.43 -9.42 10.00
CA GLU A 60 -10.76 -8.72 8.77
C GLU A 60 -11.58 -9.62 7.85
N LYS A 61 -12.58 -9.03 7.18
CA LYS A 61 -13.35 -9.72 6.15
C LYS A 61 -12.47 -10.00 4.94
N SER A 62 -12.48 -11.25 4.51
CA SER A 62 -11.90 -11.71 3.25
C SER A 62 -12.94 -12.49 2.46
N ILE A 63 -12.72 -12.65 1.17
CA ILE A 63 -13.53 -13.51 0.30
C ILE A 63 -12.75 -14.77 0.03
N VAL A 64 -13.27 -15.92 0.45
CA VAL A 64 -12.69 -17.24 0.19
C VAL A 64 -13.76 -18.08 -0.48
N ASN A 65 -13.47 -18.60 -1.67
CA ASN A 65 -14.41 -19.40 -2.48
C ASN A 65 -15.76 -18.70 -2.71
N GLY A 66 -15.74 -17.40 -2.99
CA GLY A 66 -16.94 -16.59 -3.22
C GLY A 66 -17.77 -16.26 -1.97
N LYS A 67 -17.33 -16.69 -0.78
CA LYS A 67 -18.01 -16.41 0.49
C LYS A 67 -17.22 -15.43 1.34
N GLN A 68 -17.93 -14.53 2.02
CA GLN A 68 -17.32 -13.63 2.99
C GLN A 68 -17.00 -14.39 4.28
N VAL A 69 -15.72 -14.43 4.65
CA VAL A 69 -15.22 -15.06 5.87
C VAL A 69 -14.42 -14.07 6.70
N TRP A 70 -14.42 -14.24 8.01
CA TRP A 70 -13.57 -13.48 8.92
C TRP A 70 -12.26 -14.23 9.13
N MET A 71 -11.14 -13.56 8.85
CA MET A 71 -9.81 -14.13 9.08
C MET A 71 -9.06 -13.32 10.11
N GLU A 72 -8.31 -14.01 10.97
CA GLU A 72 -7.41 -13.34 11.89
C GLU A 72 -6.26 -12.69 11.13
N VAL A 73 -5.95 -11.44 11.48
CA VAL A 73 -4.82 -10.71 10.92
C VAL A 73 -3.56 -10.93 11.75
N THR A 74 -2.42 -10.92 11.07
CA THR A 74 -1.10 -11.01 11.72
C THR A 74 -0.86 -9.83 12.66
N GLU A 75 0.06 -9.99 13.61
CA GLU A 75 0.40 -8.91 14.55
C GLU A 75 0.92 -7.66 13.83
N ALA A 76 1.70 -7.82 12.77
CA ALA A 76 2.18 -6.70 11.94
C ALA A 76 1.01 -5.91 11.35
N LYS A 77 0.05 -6.61 10.74
CA LYS A 77 -1.14 -5.99 10.14
C LYS A 77 -2.06 -5.36 11.19
N ALA A 78 -2.20 -6.00 12.37
CA ALA A 78 -2.93 -5.41 13.49
C ALA A 78 -2.30 -4.06 13.91
N ARG A 79 -0.98 -4.00 14.08
CA ARG A 79 -0.25 -2.76 14.44
C ARG A 79 -0.43 -1.67 13.38
N GLU A 80 -0.41 -2.02 12.11
CA GLU A 80 -0.67 -1.09 11.01
C GLU A 80 -2.09 -0.51 11.10
N LYS A 81 -3.11 -1.36 11.30
CA LYS A 81 -4.51 -0.92 11.49
C LYS A 81 -4.66 0.01 12.70
N VAL A 82 -3.99 -0.30 13.81
CA VAL A 82 -3.91 0.59 14.98
C VAL A 82 -3.28 1.93 14.65
N SER A 83 -2.14 1.92 13.95
CA SER A 83 -1.45 3.15 13.55
C SER A 83 -2.32 4.02 12.64
N HIS A 84 -3.04 3.40 11.70
CA HIS A 84 -3.98 4.09 10.82
C HIS A 84 -5.15 4.69 11.60
N LYS A 85 -5.73 3.94 12.54
CA LYS A 85 -6.85 4.40 13.36
C LYS A 85 -6.46 5.57 14.26
N ILE A 86 -5.28 5.54 14.86
CA ILE A 86 -4.74 6.67 15.64
C ILE A 86 -4.63 7.91 14.76
N ARG A 87 -4.01 7.79 13.58
CA ARG A 87 -3.86 8.91 12.63
C ARG A 87 -5.23 9.51 12.26
N LYS A 88 -6.19 8.67 11.88
CA LYS A 88 -7.56 9.12 11.57
C LYS A 88 -8.23 9.90 12.70
N ILE A 89 -7.92 9.57 13.96
CA ILE A 89 -8.48 10.29 15.11
C ILE A 89 -7.68 11.57 15.38
N ALA A 90 -6.36 11.53 15.23
CA ALA A 90 -5.49 12.72 15.33
C ALA A 90 -5.88 13.79 14.30
N ASP A 91 -6.06 13.40 13.04
CA ASP A 91 -6.45 14.32 11.95
C ASP A 91 -7.80 14.99 12.24
N LYS A 92 -8.74 14.25 12.83
CA LYS A 92 -10.04 14.80 13.26
C LYS A 92 -9.90 15.79 14.41
N LEU A 93 -8.97 15.56 15.33
CA LEU A 93 -8.72 16.43 16.47
C LEU A 93 -8.09 17.76 16.01
N GLU A 94 -7.15 17.71 15.07
CA GLU A 94 -6.52 18.92 14.51
C GLU A 94 -7.48 19.70 13.59
N GLY A 95 -8.28 19.00 12.78
CA GLY A 95 -9.26 19.62 11.88
C GLY A 95 -10.39 20.38 12.60
N SER A 96 -10.71 20.00 13.84
CA SER A 96 -11.75 20.67 14.64
C SER A 96 -11.38 22.07 15.12
N HIS A 97 -10.09 22.46 15.05
CA HIS A 97 -9.64 23.81 15.38
C HIS A 97 -9.71 24.80 14.20
N ARG A 98 -10.08 24.33 13.01
CA ARG A 98 -10.49 25.22 11.92
C ARG A 98 -11.97 25.53 12.07
N SER A 99 -12.31 26.36 13.07
CA SER A 99 -13.62 27.00 13.09
C SER A 99 -13.80 27.77 11.77
N PRO A 100 -15.00 27.74 11.15
CA PRO A 100 -15.36 28.73 10.14
C PRO A 100 -15.17 30.11 10.76
N SER A 101 -14.37 30.97 10.13
CA SER A 101 -14.29 32.37 10.53
C SER A 101 -15.71 32.96 10.50
N PRO A 102 -16.15 33.72 11.53
CA PRO A 102 -17.46 34.38 11.51
C PRO A 102 -17.53 35.58 10.54
N ASP A 103 -16.42 35.97 9.93
CA ASP A 103 -16.30 37.21 9.16
C ASP A 103 -16.53 37.01 7.66
N ASP A 104 -17.73 36.57 7.26
CA ASP A 104 -18.21 36.87 5.91
C ASP A 104 -19.74 36.98 5.89
N THR A 105 -20.22 38.05 6.55
CA THR A 105 -21.56 38.56 6.34
C THR A 105 -21.51 39.54 5.16
N SER A 106 -21.68 39.07 3.92
CA SER A 106 -21.95 39.98 2.79
C SER A 106 -22.39 39.25 1.52
N MET A 107 -23.69 39.39 1.23
CA MET A 107 -24.28 39.61 -0.11
C MET A 107 -24.43 38.40 -1.05
N THR A 108 -25.67 37.88 -1.18
CA THR A 108 -26.54 38.04 -2.37
C THR A 108 -25.83 37.71 -3.69
N SER A 109 -26.14 36.62 -4.39
CA SER A 109 -27.19 36.56 -5.43
C SER A 109 -27.21 35.11 -5.97
N LYS A 110 -28.37 34.45 -6.06
CA LYS A 110 -29.19 34.28 -7.27
C LYS A 110 -28.42 33.81 -8.51
N GLU A 111 -28.86 32.65 -8.99
CA GLU A 111 -28.87 32.15 -10.38
C GLU A 111 -27.57 32.16 -11.17
N SER A 112 -27.09 30.97 -11.52
CA SER A 112 -27.22 30.45 -12.89
C SER A 112 -26.57 29.07 -13.01
N GLU A 113 -27.36 28.12 -13.53
CA GLU A 113 -26.85 26.87 -14.07
C GLU A 113 -26.05 27.19 -15.34
N SER A 114 -24.73 27.02 -15.30
CA SER A 114 -23.93 26.88 -16.51
C SER A 114 -23.11 25.60 -16.42
N GLU A 115 -23.69 24.57 -17.03
CA GLU A 115 -23.10 23.27 -17.32
C GLU A 115 -21.90 23.44 -18.27
N MET A 116 -20.71 23.71 -17.71
CA MET A 116 -19.47 23.64 -18.47
C MET A 116 -19.05 22.17 -18.58
N LYS A 117 -19.43 21.56 -19.70
CA LYS A 117 -18.86 20.31 -20.22
C LYS A 117 -17.35 20.49 -20.41
N SER A 118 -16.56 20.20 -19.38
CA SER A 118 -15.11 20.08 -19.50
C SER A 118 -14.80 18.83 -20.32
N SER A 119 -14.30 19.05 -21.53
CA SER A 119 -13.88 18.02 -22.46
C SER A 119 -12.81 17.11 -21.83
N PRO A 120 -12.83 15.77 -22.03
CA PRO A 120 -11.93 14.83 -21.34
C PRO A 120 -10.44 14.97 -21.67
N HIS A 121 -10.06 15.94 -22.51
CA HIS A 121 -8.71 16.08 -23.05
C HIS A 121 -7.77 16.89 -22.16
N ASP A 122 -8.27 17.62 -21.17
CA ASP A 122 -7.43 18.55 -20.37
C ASP A 122 -6.92 17.95 -19.05
N THR A 123 -7.30 16.72 -18.72
CA THR A 123 -6.78 16.02 -17.54
C THR A 123 -5.66 15.08 -17.93
N VAL A 124 -4.55 15.06 -17.18
CA VAL A 124 -3.40 14.16 -17.36
C VAL A 124 -3.83 12.69 -17.49
N LEU A 125 -4.89 12.30 -16.77
CA LEU A 125 -5.49 10.97 -16.84
C LEU A 125 -6.15 10.69 -18.20
N GLY A 126 -6.79 11.69 -18.81
CA GLY A 126 -7.39 11.60 -20.14
C GLY A 126 -6.34 11.36 -21.24
N ALA A 127 -5.20 12.05 -21.15
CA ALA A 127 -4.07 11.84 -22.05
C ALA A 127 -3.47 10.42 -21.94
N LEU A 128 -3.38 9.87 -20.72
CA LEU A 128 -2.92 8.49 -20.46
C LEU A 128 -3.84 7.43 -21.08
N ILE A 129 -5.16 7.60 -20.93
CA ILE A 129 -6.15 6.68 -21.50
C ILE A 129 -6.09 6.69 -23.04
N LEU A 130 -5.92 7.87 -23.65
CA LEU A 130 -5.77 8.02 -25.10
C LEU A 130 -4.48 7.37 -25.62
N LYS A 131 -3.36 7.56 -24.90
CA LYS A 131 -2.08 6.92 -25.23
C LYS A 131 -2.17 5.39 -25.18
N GLN A 132 -2.87 4.85 -24.18
CA GLN A 132 -3.03 3.40 -24.05
C GLN A 132 -3.92 2.81 -25.16
N LYS A 133 -4.99 3.51 -25.57
CA LYS A 133 -5.79 3.10 -26.74
C LYS A 133 -4.97 3.12 -28.04
N MET A 134 -4.11 4.12 -28.21
CA MET A 134 -3.27 4.24 -29.40
C MET A 134 -2.22 3.12 -29.50
N LEU A 135 -1.63 2.71 -28.36
CA LEU A 135 -0.70 1.58 -28.31
C LEU A 135 -1.36 0.25 -28.67
N MET A 136 -2.58 -0.01 -28.18
CA MET A 136 -3.28 -1.26 -28.52
C MET A 136 -3.75 -1.31 -29.98
N SER A 137 -4.01 -0.15 -30.61
CA SER A 137 -4.36 -0.11 -32.03
C SER A 137 -3.19 -0.38 -32.99
N GLN A 138 -1.93 -0.33 -32.52
CA GLN A 138 -0.75 -0.61 -33.35
C GLN A 138 -0.33 -2.10 -33.34
N THR A 139 -0.93 -2.93 -32.50
CA THR A 139 -0.63 -4.37 -32.41
C THR A 139 -1.44 -5.26 -33.35
N GLU A 140 -2.37 -4.70 -34.14
CA GLU A 140 -3.21 -5.48 -35.06
C GLU A 140 -2.79 -5.40 -36.54
N SER A 141 -1.56 -4.97 -36.84
CA SER A 141 -1.03 -4.96 -38.21
C SER A 141 0.42 -5.39 -38.26
N SER A 142 0.71 -6.63 -37.89
CA SER A 142 1.89 -7.35 -38.38
C SER A 142 1.70 -8.86 -38.22
N ALA A 143 0.98 -9.44 -39.17
CA ALA A 143 1.07 -10.85 -39.49
C ALA A 143 2.05 -11.00 -40.67
N PHE A 144 3.35 -10.80 -40.44
CA PHE A 144 4.39 -11.21 -41.39
C PHE A 144 5.73 -11.44 -40.68
N GLY A 145 6.33 -12.60 -40.95
CA GLY A 145 7.77 -12.78 -41.00
C GLY A 145 8.51 -12.94 -39.67
N ILE A 146 8.73 -14.20 -39.29
CA ILE A 146 9.88 -14.61 -38.47
C ILE A 146 11.15 -14.10 -39.16
N GLN A 147 12.13 -13.64 -38.37
CA GLN A 147 13.51 -13.28 -38.74
C GLN A 147 13.82 -11.78 -38.85
N ASP A 148 13.71 -11.05 -37.73
CA ASP A 148 14.74 -10.08 -37.29
C ASP A 148 14.39 -9.54 -35.90
N GLN A 149 14.79 -10.28 -34.86
CA GLN A 149 14.46 -9.98 -33.47
C GLN A 149 15.70 -9.71 -32.60
N GLN A 150 16.79 -9.23 -33.18
CA GLN A 150 18.03 -8.95 -32.43
C GLN A 150 18.55 -7.51 -32.52
N HIS A 151 17.87 -6.58 -33.19
CA HIS A 151 18.38 -5.20 -33.32
C HIS A 151 17.49 -4.10 -32.72
N LEU A 152 16.38 -4.45 -32.06
CA LEU A 152 15.43 -3.48 -31.48
C LEU A 152 15.44 -3.40 -29.95
N SER A 153 16.20 -4.26 -29.23
CA SER A 153 16.30 -4.17 -27.77
C SER A 153 17.12 -2.98 -27.28
N ASP A 154 18.08 -2.51 -28.08
CA ASP A 154 19.06 -1.51 -27.63
C ASP A 154 18.55 -0.07 -27.70
N MET A 155 17.47 0.19 -28.44
CA MET A 155 16.87 1.52 -28.50
C MET A 155 15.86 1.77 -27.36
N TYR A 156 15.32 0.72 -26.74
CA TYR A 156 14.29 0.85 -25.68
C TYR A 156 14.85 1.03 -24.26
N MET A 157 16.15 0.80 -24.04
CA MET A 157 16.75 0.92 -22.70
C MET A 157 17.43 2.28 -22.43
N SER A 158 17.48 3.18 -23.43
CA SER A 158 18.23 4.45 -23.29
C SER A 158 17.37 5.66 -22.92
N ARG A 159 16.04 5.50 -22.78
CA ARG A 159 15.12 6.65 -22.58
C ARG A 159 14.43 6.71 -21.22
N ASP A 160 14.83 5.85 -20.29
CA ASP A 160 14.26 5.79 -18.92
C ASP A 160 15.18 6.37 -17.83
N LYS A 161 16.32 6.98 -18.18
CA LYS A 161 17.21 7.60 -17.19
C LYS A 161 16.72 8.95 -16.66
N ASP A 162 15.81 9.62 -17.36
CA ASP A 162 15.40 10.99 -17.01
C ASP A 162 14.06 11.08 -16.26
N LEU A 163 13.28 9.99 -16.16
CA LEU A 163 11.99 9.99 -15.45
C LEU A 163 12.09 9.71 -13.95
N LEU A 164 13.25 9.28 -13.46
CA LEU A 164 13.52 9.14 -12.02
C LEU A 164 13.88 10.47 -11.34
N GLY A 165 13.92 11.60 -12.06
CA GLY A 165 14.14 12.93 -11.50
C GLY A 165 12.88 13.66 -11.01
N LEU A 166 11.68 13.17 -11.36
CA LEU A 166 10.41 13.87 -11.12
C LEU A 166 9.50 13.23 -10.06
N LEU A 167 9.92 12.11 -9.45
CA LEU A 167 9.28 11.60 -8.24
C LEU A 167 9.81 12.39 -7.04
N SER A 168 8.96 13.29 -6.54
CA SER A 168 9.04 13.93 -5.22
C SER A 168 9.61 12.96 -4.17
N SER A 169 10.57 13.44 -3.36
CA SER A 169 11.29 12.71 -2.30
C SER A 169 10.43 11.97 -1.27
N VAL A 170 9.10 12.02 -1.36
CA VAL A 170 8.17 11.47 -0.36
C VAL A 170 7.77 10.02 -0.65
N GLU A 171 7.90 9.51 -1.88
CA GLU A 171 7.36 8.19 -2.24
C GLU A 171 8.40 7.09 -2.46
N ARG A 172 9.69 7.36 -2.26
CA ARG A 172 10.76 6.37 -2.56
C ARG A 172 11.29 5.55 -1.37
N GLU A 173 10.63 5.58 -0.21
CA GLU A 173 11.16 4.97 1.01
C GLU A 173 10.27 3.89 1.69
N PHE A 174 9.24 3.38 1.02
CA PHE A 174 8.33 2.37 1.59
C PHE A 174 8.44 0.95 1.00
N LEU A 175 9.62 0.59 0.49
CA LEU A 175 10.07 -0.81 0.51
C LEU A 175 11.11 -0.97 1.63
N ILE A 176 10.63 -1.11 2.86
CA ILE A 176 11.45 -1.58 3.98
C ILE A 176 10.72 -2.80 4.57
N GLU A 177 11.25 -3.96 4.22
CA GLU A 177 10.89 -5.27 4.77
C GLU A 177 11.15 -5.36 6.29
N PRO A 178 10.53 -6.31 7.02
CA PRO A 178 10.41 -6.25 8.47
C PRO A 178 11.67 -6.71 9.22
N PHE A 179 12.76 -7.05 8.54
CA PHE A 179 14.02 -7.44 9.15
C PHE A 179 15.00 -6.28 9.00
N GLY A 180 15.35 -5.64 10.13
CA GLY A 180 16.19 -4.45 10.19
C GLY A 180 17.64 -4.66 9.75
N VAL A 181 17.86 -5.00 8.49
CA VAL A 181 19.17 -4.97 7.83
C VAL A 181 19.24 -3.67 7.04
N ARG A 182 20.08 -2.73 7.48
CA ARG A 182 20.46 -1.59 6.66
C ARG A 182 21.39 -2.10 5.57
N TYR A 183 20.89 -2.19 4.34
CA TYR A 183 21.75 -2.40 3.17
C TYR A 183 22.38 -1.05 2.81
N ASP A 184 23.56 -0.80 3.37
CA ASP A 184 24.36 0.37 3.05
C ASP A 184 25.45 -0.04 2.03
N SER A 185 25.02 -0.33 0.79
CA SER A 185 25.83 -0.31 -0.45
C SER A 185 25.11 -1.06 -1.58
N LYS A 186 25.21 -0.54 -2.80
CA LYS A 186 24.64 -1.12 -4.04
C LYS A 186 25.35 -2.42 -4.49
N ASP A 187 26.47 -2.79 -3.87
CA ASP A 187 27.36 -3.84 -4.40
C ASP A 187 27.01 -5.27 -3.94
N THR A 188 26.08 -5.46 -3.01
CA THR A 188 25.85 -6.79 -2.41
C THR A 188 24.77 -7.61 -3.12
N VAL A 189 23.84 -6.97 -3.84
CA VAL A 189 22.76 -7.70 -4.55
C VAL A 189 23.31 -8.47 -5.76
N TYR A 190 24.40 -8.01 -6.37
CA TYR A 190 24.99 -8.67 -7.54
C TYR A 190 25.78 -9.95 -7.19
N ASN A 191 26.18 -10.15 -5.93
CA ASN A 191 26.95 -11.32 -5.53
C ASN A 191 26.09 -12.50 -5.03
N SER A 192 24.86 -12.27 -4.57
CA SER A 192 23.97 -13.38 -4.14
C SER A 192 23.34 -14.14 -5.30
N LEU A 193 23.01 -13.48 -6.43
CA LEU A 193 22.46 -14.17 -7.60
C LEU A 193 23.52 -14.92 -8.42
N ARG A 194 24.81 -14.70 -8.16
CA ARG A 194 25.90 -15.38 -8.86
C ARG A 194 26.25 -16.74 -8.26
N SER A 195 25.94 -16.98 -6.99
CA SER A 195 26.34 -18.22 -6.30
C SER A 195 25.38 -19.38 -6.57
N GLU A 196 24.07 -19.14 -6.62
CA GLU A 196 23.09 -20.24 -6.80
C GLU A 196 23.06 -20.79 -8.23
N TYR A 197 23.44 -19.98 -9.23
CA TYR A 197 23.51 -20.44 -10.62
C TYR A 197 24.77 -21.26 -10.92
N LEU A 198 25.86 -21.05 -10.16
CA LEU A 198 27.10 -21.81 -10.32
C LEU A 198 27.01 -23.20 -9.66
N ASP A 199 26.34 -23.32 -8.51
CA ASP A 199 26.12 -24.61 -7.86
C ASP A 199 25.19 -25.54 -8.68
N ALA A 200 24.18 -24.98 -9.36
CA ALA A 200 23.30 -25.76 -10.22
C ALA A 200 23.99 -26.28 -11.51
N MET A 201 25.05 -25.60 -11.98
CA MET A 201 25.82 -26.03 -13.16
C MET A 201 26.97 -26.99 -12.81
N MET A 202 27.32 -27.13 -11.52
CA MET A 202 28.38 -28.02 -11.04
C MET A 202 27.83 -29.32 -10.42
N ALA A 203 26.51 -29.46 -10.31
CA ALA A 203 25.89 -30.71 -9.87
C ALA A 203 26.00 -31.77 -10.97
N GLU A 204 26.79 -32.82 -10.71
CA GLU A 204 26.92 -33.95 -11.65
C GLU A 204 25.56 -34.63 -11.87
N PRO A 205 25.22 -34.98 -13.12
CA PRO A 205 23.98 -35.67 -13.43
C PRO A 205 23.96 -37.05 -12.76
N VAL A 206 22.93 -37.29 -11.96
CA VAL A 206 22.68 -38.58 -11.31
C VAL A 206 22.52 -39.66 -12.40
N PRO A 207 23.34 -40.73 -12.39
CA PRO A 207 23.23 -41.79 -13.39
C PRO A 207 21.89 -42.53 -13.26
N ALA A 208 21.22 -42.70 -14.40
CA ALA A 208 19.84 -43.21 -14.52
C ALA A 208 19.71 -44.73 -14.31
N GLY A 209 20.28 -45.28 -13.25
CA GLY A 209 20.40 -46.73 -13.04
C GLY A 209 19.80 -47.33 -11.76
N GLU A 210 19.33 -46.53 -10.80
CA GLU A 210 18.84 -47.04 -9.51
C GLU A 210 17.40 -46.61 -9.22
N TRP A 211 16.47 -47.18 -9.98
CA TRP A 211 15.12 -47.39 -9.47
C TRP A 211 14.96 -48.90 -9.35
N LYS A 212 15.20 -49.43 -8.14
CA LYS A 212 14.86 -50.81 -7.80
C LYS A 212 13.39 -50.85 -7.36
N ASP A 213 12.67 -51.80 -7.95
CA ASP A 213 11.28 -52.18 -7.64
C ASP A 213 11.07 -52.62 -6.19
#